data_AF-A0A0R0LQG5-F1
#
_entry.id   AF-A0A0R0LQG5-F1
#
_cell.length_a   1.000
_cell.length_b   1.000
_cell.length_c   1.000
_cell.angle_alpha   90.00
_cell.angle_beta   90.00
_cell.angle_gamma   90.00
#
_symmetry.space_group_name_H-M   'P 1'
#
loop_
_entity.id
_entity.type
_entity.pdbx_description
1 polymer ?
#
loop_
_entity_poly.entity_id
_entity_poly.type
_entity_poly.pdbx_seq_one_letter_code
_entity_poly.pdbx_strand_id
1 'polypeptide(L)'
;KNKYDELLQILSSKLQNIPSYSYNNIHMMVSTGSKGSLVNISQIIACVGQQNVEGKRIPLSNGRSLPHYHKDDNRPESRGFVENSYLKGLRADEFFFHAMGGREGLIDTAVKTAETGYIQRRLIKAMENCQIEHDGSVRAEKRIIQFRYGDDGYDAGRLEKVSFCNSG
;
A
#
# COMPACT_ATOMS: atom_id res chain seq x y z
N LYS A 1 12.05 -13.87 -5.44
CA LYS A 1 10.95 -13.70 -6.42
C LYS A 1 9.91 -14.74 -6.06
N ASN A 2 8.82 -14.32 -5.41
CA ASN A 2 7.96 -15.22 -4.65
C ASN A 2 7.02 -15.96 -5.60
N LYS A 3 6.81 -17.26 -5.35
CA LYS A 3 5.83 -18.12 -6.05
C LYS A 3 4.40 -17.54 -6.07
N TYR A 4 4.11 -16.63 -5.14
CA TYR A 4 2.88 -15.84 -5.06
C TYR A 4 2.75 -14.79 -6.17
N ASP A 5 3.85 -14.17 -6.60
CA ASP A 5 3.85 -13.19 -7.69
C ASP A 5 3.48 -13.89 -9.02
N GLU A 6 4.04 -15.09 -9.25
CA GLU A 6 3.66 -15.96 -10.38
C GLU A 6 2.18 -16.37 -10.33
N LEU A 7 1.66 -16.76 -9.16
CA LEU A 7 0.25 -17.12 -9.02
C LEU A 7 -0.67 -15.92 -9.23
N LEU A 8 -0.30 -14.72 -8.76
CA LEU A 8 -1.02 -13.48 -9.04
C LEU A 8 -0.94 -13.11 -10.52
N GLN A 9 0.17 -13.40 -11.20
CA GLN A 9 0.34 -13.16 -12.63
C GLN A 9 -0.47 -14.15 -13.47
N ILE A 10 -0.57 -15.41 -13.03
CA ILE A 10 -1.42 -16.46 -13.62
C ILE A 10 -2.91 -16.19 -13.37
N LEU A 11 -3.28 -15.74 -12.16
CA LEU A 11 -4.64 -15.29 -11.86
C LEU A 11 -4.99 -14.06 -12.69
N SER A 12 -4.10 -13.07 -12.78
CA SER A 12 -4.33 -11.86 -13.57
C SER A 12 -4.46 -12.17 -15.06
N SER A 13 -3.64 -13.06 -15.62
CA SER A 13 -3.72 -13.47 -17.02
C SER A 13 -4.95 -14.33 -17.33
N LYS A 14 -5.40 -15.16 -16.38
CA LYS A 14 -6.66 -15.92 -16.52
C LYS A 14 -7.89 -15.03 -16.33
N LEU A 15 -7.83 -14.04 -15.44
CA LEU A 15 -8.91 -13.06 -15.21
C LEU A 15 -9.05 -12.07 -16.38
N GLN A 16 -7.95 -11.71 -17.05
CA GLN A 16 -7.96 -10.88 -18.28
C GLN A 16 -8.59 -11.58 -19.48
N ASN A 17 -8.56 -12.92 -19.53
CA ASN A 17 -9.15 -13.73 -20.60
C ASN A 17 -10.58 -14.21 -20.27
N ILE A 18 -11.19 -13.71 -19.20
CA ILE A 18 -12.59 -14.00 -18.93
C ILE A 18 -13.42 -13.23 -19.97
N PRO A 19 -14.30 -13.91 -20.74
CA PRO A 19 -15.17 -13.24 -21.70
C PRO A 19 -15.87 -12.08 -21.02
N SER A 20 -15.97 -10.92 -21.68
CA SER A 20 -16.56 -9.69 -21.15
C SER A 20 -17.90 -9.96 -20.42
N TYR A 21 -17.85 -10.27 -19.13
CA TYR A 21 -19.03 -10.28 -18.28
C TYR A 21 -19.29 -8.81 -17.97
N SER A 22 -19.93 -8.14 -18.92
CA SER A 22 -20.44 -6.77 -18.80
C SER A 22 -21.44 -6.59 -17.64
N TYR A 23 -21.74 -7.65 -16.89
CA TYR A 23 -22.71 -7.71 -15.80
C TYR A 23 -22.09 -7.84 -14.39
N ASN A 24 -20.76 -7.99 -14.23
CA ASN A 24 -20.16 -8.02 -12.88
C ASN A 24 -19.77 -6.61 -12.41
N ASN A 25 -20.57 -6.05 -11.50
CA ASN A 25 -20.36 -4.71 -10.94
C ASN A 25 -19.00 -4.55 -10.22
N ILE A 26 -18.50 -5.59 -9.55
CA ILE A 26 -17.20 -5.53 -8.86
C ILE A 26 -16.07 -5.48 -9.89
N HIS A 27 -16.17 -6.27 -10.97
CA HIS A 27 -15.20 -6.24 -12.05
C HIS A 27 -15.17 -4.87 -12.74
N MET A 28 -16.33 -4.27 -12.99
CA MET A 28 -16.44 -2.92 -13.56
C MET A 28 -15.80 -1.85 -12.67
N MET A 29 -15.98 -1.93 -11.35
CA MET A 29 -15.37 -1.00 -10.40
C MET A 29 -13.82 -1.06 -10.43
N VAL A 30 -13.26 -2.25 -10.61
CA VAL A 30 -11.80 -2.46 -10.68
C VAL A 30 -11.26 -2.11 -12.06
N SER A 31 -11.93 -2.50 -13.15
CA SER A 31 -11.48 -2.24 -14.53
C SER A 31 -11.49 -0.75 -14.89
N THR A 32 -12.45 0.00 -14.33
CA THR A 32 -12.50 1.46 -14.47
C THR A 32 -11.49 2.20 -13.60
N GLY A 33 -10.78 1.50 -12.70
CA GLY A 33 -9.85 2.11 -11.76
C GLY A 33 -10.52 2.93 -10.64
N SER A 34 -11.83 2.80 -10.46
CA SER A 34 -12.57 3.56 -9.45
C SER A 34 -12.18 3.16 -8.03
N LYS A 35 -12.27 1.86 -7.70
CA LYS A 35 -11.88 1.36 -6.37
C LYS A 35 -11.62 -0.14 -6.41
N GLY A 36 -10.64 -0.57 -5.62
CA GLY A 36 -10.28 -1.98 -5.51
C GLY A 36 -9.31 -2.44 -6.60
N SER A 37 -8.88 -3.69 -6.47
CA SER A 37 -7.86 -4.31 -7.30
C SER A 37 -8.20 -5.79 -7.53
N LEU A 38 -7.46 -6.44 -8.42
CA LEU A 38 -7.57 -7.90 -8.65
C LEU A 38 -7.30 -8.71 -7.36
N VAL A 39 -6.47 -8.18 -6.44
CA VAL A 39 -6.24 -8.79 -5.13
C VAL A 39 -7.53 -8.82 -4.32
N ASN A 40 -8.30 -7.73 -4.32
CA ASN A 40 -9.57 -7.69 -3.58
C ASN A 40 -10.58 -8.70 -4.12
N ILE A 41 -10.69 -8.83 -5.45
CA ILE A 41 -11.54 -9.85 -6.09
C ILE A 41 -11.09 -11.26 -5.67
N SER A 42 -9.77 -11.50 -5.66
CA SER A 42 -9.18 -12.78 -5.27
C SER A 42 -9.45 -13.12 -3.80
N GLN A 43 -9.40 -12.15 -2.90
CA GLN A 43 -9.71 -12.34 -1.48
C GLN A 43 -11.19 -12.63 -1.21
N ILE A 44 -12.08 -12.05 -2.03
CA ILE A 44 -13.52 -12.28 -1.92
C ILE A 44 -13.89 -13.69 -2.41
N ILE A 45 -13.31 -14.15 -3.53
CA ILE A 45 -13.76 -15.37 -4.22
C ILE A 45 -12.86 -16.58 -3.92
N ALA A 46 -11.53 -16.41 -3.99
CA ALA A 46 -10.56 -17.51 -3.98
C ALA A 46 -10.00 -17.80 -2.57
N CYS A 47 -9.13 -16.94 -2.05
CA CYS A 47 -8.55 -17.07 -0.71
C CYS A 47 -8.04 -15.70 -0.23
N VAL A 48 -8.05 -15.46 1.08
CA VAL A 48 -7.52 -14.21 1.65
C VAL A 48 -5.98 -14.18 1.54
N GLY A 49 -5.33 -15.32 1.75
CA GLY A 49 -3.88 -15.49 1.63
C GLY A 49 -3.12 -15.30 2.95
N GLN A 50 -1.80 -15.15 2.85
CA GLN A 50 -0.89 -15.07 3.99
C GLN A 50 -1.07 -13.77 4.77
N GLN A 51 -1.33 -13.89 6.08
CA GLN A 51 -1.26 -12.78 7.03
C GLN A 51 0.16 -12.66 7.58
N ASN A 52 0.73 -11.47 7.49
CA ASN A 52 2.04 -11.16 8.04
C ASN A 52 1.89 -10.18 9.20
N VAL A 53 2.78 -10.29 10.18
CA VAL A 53 2.92 -9.37 11.30
C VAL A 53 4.37 -8.90 11.34
N GLU A 54 4.60 -7.58 11.39
CA GLU A 54 5.95 -6.98 11.39
C GLU A 54 6.82 -7.45 10.21
N GLY A 55 6.19 -7.62 9.04
CA GLY A 55 6.86 -8.08 7.81
C GLY A 55 7.27 -9.56 7.80
N LYS A 56 6.93 -10.34 8.82
CA LYS A 56 7.20 -11.78 8.92
C LYS A 56 5.91 -12.58 9.00
N ARG A 57 6.00 -13.90 8.77
CA ARG A 57 4.91 -14.82 9.11
C ARG A 57 4.66 -14.79 10.62
N ILE A 58 3.44 -15.16 11.02
CA ILE A 58 3.00 -15.10 12.41
C ILE A 58 4.03 -15.76 13.35
N PRO A 59 4.53 -15.03 14.35
CA PRO A 59 5.59 -15.52 15.23
C PRO A 59 5.07 -16.67 16.10
N LEU A 60 5.99 -17.57 16.46
CA LEU A 60 5.71 -18.65 17.40
C LEU A 60 5.93 -18.12 18.82
N SER A 61 4.93 -18.30 19.69
CA SER A 61 5.04 -18.05 21.12
C SER A 61 5.13 -19.39 21.84
N ASN A 62 6.22 -19.62 22.57
CA ASN A 62 6.48 -20.90 23.26
C ASN A 62 6.40 -22.13 22.30
N GLY A 63 6.99 -21.99 21.11
CA GLY A 63 7.04 -23.04 20.09
C GLY A 63 5.74 -23.25 19.31
N ARG A 64 4.69 -22.44 19.46
CA ARG A 64 3.44 -22.57 18.69
C ARG A 64 2.79 -21.22 18.42
N SER A 65 1.96 -21.12 17.39
CA SER A 65 1.19 -19.89 17.09
C SER A 65 -0.08 -19.79 17.93
N LEU A 66 -0.85 -20.89 18.03
CA LEU A 66 -2.05 -21.02 18.84
C LEU A 66 -2.03 -22.32 19.66
N PRO A 67 -2.78 -22.40 20.77
CA PRO A 67 -2.88 -23.62 21.58
C PRO A 67 -3.42 -24.84 20.81
N HIS A 68 -4.13 -24.62 19.70
CA HIS A 68 -4.71 -25.65 18.84
C HIS A 68 -3.69 -26.33 17.92
N TYR A 69 -2.52 -25.71 17.72
CA TYR A 69 -1.45 -26.26 16.89
C TYR A 69 -0.41 -26.99 17.72
N HIS A 70 0.24 -27.98 17.11
CA HIS A 70 1.36 -28.69 17.71
C HIS A 70 2.57 -27.76 17.88
N LYS A 71 3.46 -28.11 18.82
CA LYS A 71 4.74 -27.39 18.96
C LYS A 71 5.58 -27.59 17.70
N ASP A 72 6.27 -26.54 17.32
CA ASP A 72 7.16 -26.41 16.16
C ASP A 72 6.48 -26.71 14.81
N ASP A 73 5.15 -26.53 14.75
CA ASP A 73 4.40 -26.62 13.50
C ASP A 73 4.70 -25.40 12.60
N ASN A 74 5.21 -25.70 11.40
CA ASN A 74 5.60 -24.70 10.39
C ASN A 74 4.70 -24.75 9.15
N ARG A 75 3.58 -25.47 9.22
CA ARG A 75 2.59 -25.54 8.14
C ARG A 75 1.96 -24.16 7.88
N PRO A 76 1.53 -23.87 6.64
CA PRO A 76 0.99 -22.57 6.28
C PRO A 76 -0.20 -22.15 7.15
N GLU A 77 -1.11 -23.09 7.48
CA GLU A 77 -2.30 -22.85 8.31
C GLU A 77 -1.89 -22.40 9.71
N SER A 78 -0.92 -23.09 10.32
CA SER A 78 -0.38 -22.74 11.64
C SER A 78 0.39 -21.41 11.66
N ARG A 79 0.86 -20.94 10.49
CA ARG A 79 1.72 -19.76 10.34
C ARG A 79 0.99 -18.56 9.73
N GLY A 80 -0.34 -18.56 9.74
CA GLY A 80 -1.16 -17.40 9.35
C GLY A 80 -1.64 -17.37 7.91
N PHE A 81 -1.54 -18.48 7.19
CA PHE A 81 -2.17 -18.57 5.86
C PHE A 81 -3.67 -18.80 6.01
N VAL A 82 -4.47 -17.96 5.35
CA VAL A 82 -5.93 -18.07 5.30
C VAL A 82 -6.32 -18.61 3.93
N GLU A 83 -6.77 -19.87 3.91
CA GLU A 83 -7.15 -20.58 2.68
C GLU A 83 -8.56 -20.19 2.24
N ASN A 84 -9.47 -19.95 3.20
CA ASN A 84 -10.83 -19.58 2.86
C ASN A 84 -10.93 -18.14 2.32
N SER A 85 -11.98 -17.88 1.55
CA SER A 85 -12.32 -16.56 1.03
C SER A 85 -13.38 -15.87 1.88
N TYR A 86 -13.56 -14.55 1.71
CA TYR A 86 -14.62 -13.83 2.42
C TYR A 86 -16.02 -14.34 2.07
N LEU A 87 -16.22 -14.90 0.87
CA LEU A 87 -17.48 -15.51 0.46
C LEU A 87 -17.79 -16.79 1.24
N LYS A 88 -16.77 -17.64 1.45
CA LYS A 88 -16.92 -18.91 2.17
C LYS A 88 -16.95 -18.72 3.70
N GLY A 89 -16.34 -17.65 4.18
CA GLY A 89 -16.17 -17.37 5.61
C GLY A 89 -14.88 -17.98 6.16
N LEU A 90 -14.34 -17.38 7.23
CA LEU A 90 -13.07 -17.76 7.84
C LEU A 90 -13.31 -18.70 9.02
N ARG A 91 -12.41 -19.68 9.20
CA ARG A 91 -12.34 -20.48 10.43
C ARG A 91 -11.87 -19.63 11.62
N ALA A 92 -12.11 -20.09 12.84
CA ALA A 92 -11.80 -19.31 14.05
C ALA A 92 -10.30 -18.95 14.18
N ASP A 93 -9.41 -19.88 13.84
CA ASP A 93 -7.96 -19.68 13.80
C ASP A 93 -7.53 -18.73 12.67
N GLU A 94 -8.08 -18.90 11.47
CA GLU A 94 -7.87 -18.00 10.33
C GLU A 94 -8.33 -16.56 10.64
N PHE A 95 -9.51 -16.43 11.26
CA PHE A 95 -10.06 -15.14 11.67
C PHE A 95 -9.19 -14.45 12.70
N PHE A 96 -8.65 -15.19 13.67
CA PHE A 96 -7.73 -14.65 14.67
C PHE A 96 -6.44 -14.12 14.03
N PHE A 97 -5.86 -14.88 13.10
CA PHE A 97 -4.69 -14.46 12.33
C PHE A 97 -4.97 -13.26 11.43
N HIS A 98 -6.14 -13.21 10.80
CA HIS A 98 -6.58 -12.07 10.01
C HIS A 98 -6.76 -10.81 10.86
N ALA A 99 -7.33 -10.94 12.06
CA ALA A 99 -7.49 -9.85 13.00
C ALA A 99 -6.14 -9.30 13.51
N MET A 100 -5.12 -10.15 13.67
CA MET A 100 -3.77 -9.69 14.02
C MET A 100 -3.20 -8.74 12.97
N GLY A 101 -3.22 -9.13 11.69
CA GLY A 101 -2.73 -8.30 10.59
C GLY A 101 -3.54 -7.01 10.43
N GLY A 102 -4.86 -7.09 10.59
CA GLY A 102 -5.75 -5.93 10.59
C GLY A 102 -5.42 -4.93 11.71
N ARG A 103 -5.14 -5.43 12.93
CA ARG A 103 -4.79 -4.60 14.07
C ARG A 103 -3.47 -3.85 13.86
N GLU A 104 -2.46 -4.49 13.27
CA GLU A 104 -1.19 -3.82 12.93
C GLU A 104 -1.44 -2.63 12.00
N GLY A 105 -2.22 -2.81 10.94
CA GLY A 105 -2.56 -1.72 10.01
C GLY A 105 -3.32 -0.56 10.68
N LEU A 106 -4.23 -0.86 11.61
CA LEU A 106 -4.96 0.17 12.35
C LEU A 106 -4.04 0.98 13.27
N ILE A 107 -3.13 0.29 13.98
CA ILE A 107 -2.15 0.94 14.87
C ILE A 107 -1.18 1.79 14.04
N ASP A 108 -0.63 1.24 12.96
CA ASP A 108 0.31 1.93 12.08
C ASP A 108 -0.31 3.20 11.50
N THR A 109 -1.58 3.14 11.07
CA THR A 109 -2.32 4.32 10.61
C THR A 109 -2.44 5.38 11.70
N ALA A 110 -2.78 4.99 12.94
CA ALA A 110 -2.91 5.92 14.05
C ALA A 110 -1.58 6.60 14.40
N VAL A 111 -0.49 5.83 14.45
CA VAL A 111 0.86 6.35 14.75
C VAL A 111 1.35 7.27 13.64
N LYS A 112 1.27 6.84 12.37
CA LYS A 112 1.69 7.64 11.20
C LYS A 112 0.92 8.94 11.09
N THR A 113 -0.36 8.98 11.48
CA THR A 113 -1.16 10.21 11.42
C THR A 113 -0.58 11.28 12.36
N ALA A 114 -0.22 10.90 13.59
CA ALA A 114 0.37 11.83 14.56
C ALA A 114 1.75 12.33 14.10
N GLU A 115 2.60 11.42 13.62
CA GLU A 115 3.96 11.75 13.18
C GLU A 115 3.98 12.63 11.93
N THR A 116 3.22 12.27 10.90
CA THR A 116 3.16 13.04 9.65
C THR A 116 2.62 14.44 9.87
N GLY A 117 1.60 14.61 10.72
CA GLY A 117 1.08 15.94 11.10
C GLY A 117 2.11 16.79 11.86
N TYR A 118 2.87 16.19 12.77
CA TYR A 118 3.93 16.90 13.50
C TYR A 118 5.06 17.35 12.57
N ILE A 119 5.53 16.45 11.69
CA ILE A 119 6.56 16.76 10.68
C ILE A 119 6.06 17.86 9.75
N GLN A 120 4.81 17.77 9.27
CA GLN A 120 4.20 18.78 8.42
C GLN A 120 4.19 20.15 9.11
N ARG A 121 3.74 20.24 10.38
CA ARG A 121 3.72 21.51 11.11
C ARG A 121 5.12 22.10 11.29
N ARG A 122 6.11 21.27 11.61
CA ARG A 122 7.51 21.71 11.73
C ARG A 122 8.06 22.25 10.42
N LEU A 123 7.78 21.56 9.32
CA LEU A 123 8.21 21.95 7.99
C LEU A 123 7.56 23.27 7.56
N ILE A 124 6.25 23.43 7.77
CA ILE A 124 5.53 24.68 7.50
C ILE A 124 6.14 25.82 8.32
N LYS A 125 6.32 25.63 9.63
CA LYS A 125 6.89 26.67 10.49
C LYS A 125 8.35 27.03 10.18
N ALA A 126 9.13 26.09 9.67
CA ALA A 126 10.50 26.37 9.23
C ALA A 126 10.55 27.16 7.92
N MET A 127 9.56 27.01 7.04
CA MET A 127 9.55 27.58 5.69
C MET A 127 8.53 28.71 5.49
N GLU A 128 7.71 29.06 6.48
CA GLU A 128 6.64 30.06 6.31
C GLU A 128 7.14 31.47 5.98
N ASN A 129 8.40 31.77 6.29
CA ASN A 129 9.03 33.05 5.96
C ASN A 129 9.71 33.05 4.57
N CYS A 130 9.74 31.92 3.87
CA CYS A 130 10.35 31.82 2.54
C CYS A 130 9.37 32.33 1.48
N GLN A 131 9.74 33.39 0.77
CA GLN A 131 8.94 33.98 -0.29
C GLN A 131 9.77 34.35 -1.51
N ILE A 132 9.11 34.51 -2.65
CA ILE A 132 9.73 34.99 -3.89
C ILE A 132 9.65 36.51 -3.89
N GLU A 133 10.79 37.18 -4.06
CA GLU A 133 10.85 38.63 -4.19
C GLU A 133 10.73 39.07 -5.66
N HIS A 134 10.51 40.37 -5.89
CA HIS A 134 10.33 40.93 -7.24
C HIS A 134 11.51 40.71 -8.20
N ASP A 135 12.70 40.40 -7.68
CA ASP A 135 13.88 40.09 -8.48
C ASP A 135 13.94 38.61 -8.93
N GLY A 136 12.95 37.79 -8.56
CA GLY A 136 12.88 36.36 -8.88
C GLY A 136 13.73 35.47 -7.96
N SER A 137 14.37 36.05 -6.94
CA SER A 137 15.09 35.29 -5.91
C SER A 137 14.16 34.80 -4.81
N VAL A 138 14.49 33.68 -4.18
CA VAL A 138 13.77 33.16 -3.00
C VAL A 138 14.52 33.63 -1.76
N ARG A 139 13.80 34.32 -0.87
CA ARG A 139 14.37 34.89 0.35
C ARG A 139 13.59 34.46 1.58
N ALA A 140 14.32 34.28 2.68
CA ALA A 140 13.74 34.31 4.01
C ALA A 140 14.17 35.62 4.67
N GLU A 141 13.20 36.52 4.88
CA GLU A 141 13.44 37.88 5.35
C GLU A 141 14.45 38.62 4.44
N LYS A 142 15.66 38.90 4.93
CA LYS A 142 16.73 39.58 4.18
C LYS A 142 17.82 38.63 3.66
N ARG A 143 17.69 37.31 3.87
CA ARG A 143 18.68 36.31 3.44
C ARG A 143 18.20 35.63 2.17
N ILE A 144 19.06 35.61 1.15
CA ILE A 144 18.81 34.90 -0.11
C ILE A 144 19.07 33.40 0.11
N ILE A 145 18.08 32.58 -0.23
CA ILE A 145 18.17 31.11 -0.18
C ILE A 145 18.47 30.55 -1.57
N GLN A 146 17.77 31.05 -2.60
CA GLN A 146 18.00 30.70 -4.00
C GLN A 146 18.03 31.96 -4.85
N PHE A 147 18.93 32.02 -5.83
CA PHE A 147 19.00 33.15 -6.77
C PHE A 147 17.87 33.13 -7.81
N ARG A 148 17.32 31.95 -8.11
CA ARG A 148 16.22 31.74 -9.04
C ARG A 148 15.28 30.70 -8.44
N TYR A 149 13.98 31.00 -8.40
CA TYR A 149 12.96 30.06 -7.91
C TYR A 149 13.05 28.70 -8.62
N GLY A 150 13.15 27.60 -7.86
CA GLY A 150 13.14 26.25 -8.46
C GLY A 150 14.34 25.94 -9.36
N ASP A 151 15.39 26.78 -9.35
CA ASP A 151 16.55 26.75 -10.28
C ASP A 151 16.22 26.99 -11.76
N ASP A 152 14.94 26.93 -12.15
CA ASP A 152 14.44 27.10 -13.51
C ASP A 152 13.53 28.34 -13.67
N GLY A 153 13.10 28.96 -12.57
CA GLY A 153 12.23 30.13 -12.54
C GLY A 153 10.80 29.86 -12.99
N TYR A 154 10.38 28.60 -13.11
CA TYR A 154 9.06 28.23 -13.58
C TYR A 154 8.15 27.77 -12.45
N ASP A 155 6.86 28.06 -12.57
CA ASP A 155 5.84 27.59 -11.64
C ASP A 155 5.62 26.08 -11.81
N ALA A 156 5.91 25.31 -10.76
CA ALA A 156 5.74 23.87 -10.72
C ALA A 156 4.30 23.42 -11.05
N GLY A 157 3.28 24.25 -10.78
CA GLY A 157 1.90 23.97 -11.12
C GLY A 157 1.58 23.98 -12.62
N ARG A 158 2.50 24.51 -13.45
CA ARG A 158 2.36 24.61 -14.91
C ARG A 158 3.33 23.70 -15.67
N LEU A 159 4.13 22.91 -14.96
CA LEU A 159 5.10 22.01 -15.58
C LEU A 159 4.42 20.70 -15.97
N GLU A 160 4.72 20.22 -17.18
CA GLU A 160 4.30 18.90 -17.66
C GLU A 160 5.52 18.00 -17.88
N LYS A 161 5.36 16.72 -17.55
CA LYS A 161 6.42 15.73 -17.73
C LYS A 161 6.52 15.36 -19.21
N VAL A 162 7.62 15.75 -19.85
CA VAL A 162 7.94 15.37 -21.22
C VAL A 162 9.01 14.28 -21.26
N SER A 163 8.89 13.35 -22.21
CA SER A 163 9.91 12.34 -22.50
C SER A 163 10.64 12.72 -23.79
N PHE A 164 11.97 12.86 -23.73
CA PHE A 164 12.77 13.04 -24.93
C PHE A 164 12.91 11.71 -25.66
N CYS A 165 12.33 11.60 -26.85
CA CYS A 165 12.66 10.53 -27.77
C CYS A 165 14.04 10.83 -28.35
N ASN A 166 15.08 10.11 -27.91
CA ASN A 166 16.36 10.12 -28.62
C ASN A 166 16.16 9.35 -29.93
N SER A 167 15.92 10.07 -31.02
CA SER A 167 16.04 9.55 -32.38
C SER A 167 17.54 9.42 -32.71
N GLY A 168 18.07 8.23 -32.50
CA GLY A 168 19.35 7.76 -33.04
C GLY A 168 19.10 6.60 -33.98
#